data_AF-A0A317IBY9-F1
#
_entry.id   AF-A0A317IBY9-F1
#
_cell.length_a   1.000
_cell.length_b   1.000
_cell.length_c   1.000
_cell.angle_alpha   90.00
_cell.angle_beta   90.00
_cell.angle_gamma   90.00
#
_symmetry.space_group_name_H-M   'P 1'
#
loop_
_entity.id
_entity.type
_entity.pdbx_description
1 polymer ?
#
loop_
_entity_poly.entity_id
_entity_poly.type
_entity_poly.pdbx_seq_one_letter_code
_entity_poly.pdbx_strand_id
1 'polypeptide(L)' 'MEHLLKSNIQQKRQYLIEELIKSGIYKKNNKHLYEWTLSDLEKEYQSMETLSLQRGKSTTL' A
#
# COMPACT_ATOMS: atom_id res chain seq x y z
N MET A 1 16.12 -22.90 7.18
CA MET A 1 14.69 -22.54 7.09
C MET A 1 14.45 -21.02 7.19
N GLU A 2 15.46 -20.16 6.96
CA GLU A 2 15.31 -18.70 7.01
C GLU A 2 14.83 -18.06 5.70
N HIS A 3 14.72 -18.84 4.63
CA HIS A 3 14.41 -18.31 3.29
C HIS A 3 12.91 -17.98 3.11
N LEU A 4 12.02 -18.72 3.79
CA LEU A 4 10.55 -18.58 3.66
C LEU A 4 10.02 -17.27 4.27
N LEU A 5 10.57 -16.82 5.40
CA LEU A 5 10.16 -15.58 6.06
C LEU A 5 10.51 -14.35 5.22
N LYS A 6 11.70 -14.36 4.59
CA LYS A 6 12.14 -13.28 3.69
C LYS A 6 11.27 -13.22 2.43
N SER A 7 10.88 -14.36 1.88
CA SER A 7 9.96 -14.42 0.74
C SER A 7 8.61 -13.80 1.06
N ASN A 8 8.02 -14.10 2.22
CA ASN A 8 6.69 -13.58 2.57
C ASN A 8 6.70 -12.04 2.71
N ILE A 9 7.74 -11.49 3.33
CA ILE A 9 7.94 -10.04 3.46
C ILE A 9 8.11 -9.37 2.09
N GLN A 10 8.92 -9.95 1.20
CA GLN A 10 9.10 -9.43 -0.16
C GLN A 10 7.80 -9.51 -0.97
N GLN A 11 7.07 -10.62 -0.89
CA GLN A 11 5.79 -10.79 -1.58
C GLN A 11 4.76 -9.75 -1.10
N LYS A 12 4.66 -9.55 0.21
CA LYS A 12 3.77 -8.53 0.78
C LYS A 12 4.16 -7.12 0.32
N ARG A 13 5.45 -6.81 0.29
CA ARG A 13 5.96 -5.52 -0.18
C ARG A 13 5.61 -5.29 -1.65
N GLN A 14 5.83 -6.30 -2.50
CA GLN A 14 5.52 -6.24 -3.92
C GLN A 14 4.01 -6.03 -4.14
N TYR A 15 3.17 -6.78 -3.42
CA TYR A 15 1.72 -6.63 -3.46
C TYR A 15 1.27 -5.20 -3.14
N LEU A 16 1.77 -4.61 -2.04
CA LEU A 16 1.41 -3.24 -1.66
C LEU A 16 1.84 -2.21 -2.71
N ILE A 17 3.04 -2.37 -3.29
CA ILE A 17 3.52 -1.47 -4.35
C ILE A 17 2.58 -1.56 -5.57
N GLU A 18 2.20 -2.77 -5.99
CA GLU A 18 1.30 -2.96 -7.12
C GLU A 18 -0.09 -2.34 -6.87
N GLU A 19 -0.66 -2.52 -5.69
CA GLU A 19 -1.96 -1.93 -5.33
C GLU A 19 -1.91 -0.40 -5.29
N LEU A 20 -0.85 0.18 -4.72
CA LEU A 20 -0.64 1.63 -4.71
C LEU A 20 -0.49 2.18 -6.14
N ILE A 21 0.27 1.49 -6.99
CA ILE A 21 0.42 1.84 -8.41
C ILE A 21 -0.93 1.77 -9.14
N LYS A 22 -1.73 0.71 -8.93
CA LYS A 22 -3.08 0.58 -9.50
C LYS A 22 -4.01 1.71 -9.06
N SER A 23 -3.83 2.21 -7.84
CA SER A 23 -4.55 3.39 -7.35
C SER A 23 -4.07 4.71 -7.94
N GLY A 24 -3.01 4.70 -8.76
CA GLY A 24 -2.40 5.90 -9.35
C GLY A 24 -1.32 6.54 -8.48
N ILE A 25 -0.87 5.90 -7.40
CA ILE A 25 0.22 6.37 -6.55
C ILE A 25 1.52 5.72 -7.03
N TYR A 26 2.34 6.49 -7.75
CA TYR A 26 3.62 5.99 -8.30
C TYR A 26 4.84 6.48 -7.49
N LYS A 27 4.71 7.66 -6.90
CA LYS A 27 5.73 8.32 -6.09
C LYS A 27 5.04 9.26 -5.11
N LYS A 28 5.60 9.39 -3.92
CA LYS A 28 5.12 10.34 -2.90
C LYS A 28 6.32 10.89 -2.16
N ASN A 29 6.28 12.20 -1.87
CA ASN A 29 7.37 12.92 -1.22
C ASN A 29 8.72 12.84 -1.97
N ASN A 30 8.70 12.92 -3.31
CA ASN A 30 9.87 12.78 -4.20
C ASN A 30 10.64 11.45 -4.09
N LYS A 31 10.08 10.43 -3.41
CA LYS A 31 10.65 9.08 -3.35
C LYS A 31 9.78 8.10 -4.11
N HIS A 32 10.42 7.14 -4.78
CA HIS A 32 9.73 6.03 -5.42
C HIS A 32 9.20 5.06 -4.37
N LEU A 33 8.10 4.35 -4.65
CA LEU A 33 7.55 3.32 -3.75
C LEU A 33 8.56 2.21 -3.42
N TYR A 34 9.52 1.95 -4.32
CA TYR A 34 10.61 0.99 -4.07
C TYR A 34 11.61 1.45 -3.00
N GLU A 35 11.66 2.75 -2.69
CA GLU A 35 12.48 3.31 -1.62
C GLU A 35 11.76 3.29 -0.27
N TRP A 36 10.47 2.95 -0.25
CA TRP A 36 9.66 2.95 0.96
C TRP A 36 9.82 1.66 1.75
N THR A 37 9.79 1.76 3.08
CA THR A 37 9.79 0.56 3.93
C THR A 37 8.43 -0.14 3.85
N LEU A 38 8.37 -1.41 4.27
CA LEU A 38 7.10 -2.15 4.30
C LEU A 38 6.04 -1.39 5.11
N SER A 39 6.41 -0.83 6.26
CA SER A 39 5.49 -0.08 7.12
C SER A 39 4.98 1.21 6.49
N ASP A 40 5.78 1.90 5.68
CA ASP A 40 5.33 3.07 4.93
C ASP A 40 4.31 2.68 3.87
N LEU A 41 4.56 1.59 3.13
CA LEU A 41 3.64 1.04 2.14
C LEU A 41 2.31 0.59 2.78
N GLU A 42 2.37 -0.07 3.94
CA GLU A 42 1.17 -0.49 4.69
C GLU A 42 0.35 0.70 5.16
N LYS A 43 0.97 1.75 5.71
CA LYS A 43 0.27 2.97 6.14
C LYS A 43 -0.43 3.66 4.98
N GLU A 44 0.22 3.76 3.82
CA GLU A 44 -0.36 4.38 2.65
C GLU A 44 -1.52 3.56 2.11
N TYR A 45 -1.34 2.23 2.00
CA TYR A 45 -2.39 1.32 1.57
C TYR A 45 -3.60 1.39 2.50
N GLN A 46 -3.38 1.38 3.82
CA GLN A 46 -4.46 1.50 4.80
C GLN A 46 -5.16 2.86 4.74
N SER A 47 -4.42 3.94 4.48
CA SER A 47 -4.99 5.28 4.28
C SER A 47 -5.85 5.33 3.03
N MET A 48 -5.38 4.74 1.93
CA MET A 48 -6.13 4.60 0.68
C MET A 48 -7.40 3.77 0.88
N GLU A 49 -7.30 2.61 1.54
CA GLU A 49 -8.44 1.73 1.82
C GLU A 49 -9.46 2.41 2.75
N THR A 50 -8.98 3.18 3.73
CA THR A 50 -9.85 3.97 4.60
C THR A 50 -10.56 5.08 3.81
N LEU A 51 -9.87 5.73 2.87
CA LEU A 51 -10.46 6.75 2.00
C LEU A 51 -11.49 6.16 1.01
N SER A 52 -11.23 4.97 0.47
CA SER A 52 -12.20 4.28 -0.40
C SER A 52 -13.45 3.86 0.37
N LEU A 53 -13.30 3.48 1.66
CA LEU A 53 -14.43 3.14 2.53
C LEU A 53 -15.27 4.37 2.95
N GLN A 54 -14.64 5.55 3.08
CA GLN A 54 -15.37 6.79 3.39
C GLN A 54 -16.17 7.34 2.21
N ARG A 55 -15.73 7.10 0.96
CA ARG A 55 -16.48 7.48 -0.25
C ARG A 55 -17.82 6.75 -0.42
N GLY A 56 -18.04 5.65 0.31
CA GLY A 56 -19.30 4.91 0.34
C GLY A 56 -20.29 5.34 1.43
N LYS A 57 -19.93 6.26 2.34
CA LYS A 57 -20.78 6.67 3.48
C LYS A 57 -21.51 8.01 3.29
N SER A 58 -21.44 8.61 2.10
CA SER A 58 -22.27 9.78 1.75
C SER A 58 -23.51 9.35 0.97
N THR A 59 -24.34 8.47 1.52
CA THR A 59 -25.73 8.28 1.06
C THR A 59 -26.56 7.75 2.22
N THR A 60 -27.26 8.66 2.91
CA THR A 60 -28.74 8.69 3.04
C THR A 60 -29.10 9.63 4.19
N LEU A 61 -29.96 10.60 3.84
CA LEU A 61 -30.74 11.56 4.64
C LEU A 61 -30.54 11.62 6.16
#